data_AF-A0A925FXE3-F1
#
_entry.id   AF-A0A925FXE3-F1
#
_cell.length_a   1.000
_cell.length_b   1.000
_cell.length_c   1.000
_cell.angle_alpha   90.00
_cell.angle_beta   90.00
_cell.angle_gamma   90.00
#
_symmetry.space_group_name_H-M   'P 1'
#
loop_
_entity.id
_entity.type
_entity.pdbx_description
1 polymer ?
#
loop_
_entity_poly.entity_id
_entity_poly.type
_entity_poly.pdbx_seq_one_letter_code
_entity_poly.pdbx_strand_id
1 'polypeptide(L)'
;EMVEYQSWREFNELTQTGTADEILAAAEKATPHMRESYYRQAAFKLVNEGNPDRARQVISEHVTDPQQRQQMLSELDKQILVTASEKGKLEETRKFLSSARTNEERIMALAQLAISLAEKGDKKTALLLLEEARGLSSPRGKYSRQLLARMQIARGYAQVDPAQSFMILESAIDQLNDLVAAGILLGEFFAEEEAVKDDELVIQMFIQMVDMFQVQYGADVSALTRADFARTRNAAERFQRPEVRLLARLLVAQSALIKPDEKKDASATKATGAPPVATQASDTGNVAQP
;
A
#
# COMPACT_ATOMS: atom_id res chain seq x y z
N GLU A 1 -27.21 19.89 -12.68
CA GLU A 1 -26.26 19.13 -13.52
C GLU A 1 -25.00 19.92 -13.90
N MET A 2 -25.04 21.00 -14.71
CA MET A 2 -23.78 21.69 -15.11
C MET A 2 -23.00 22.34 -13.95
N VAL A 3 -23.68 22.89 -12.94
CA VAL A 3 -23.02 23.47 -11.74
C VAL A 3 -22.36 22.40 -10.87
N GLU A 4 -22.97 21.22 -10.79
CA GLU A 4 -22.49 20.10 -9.97
C GLU A 4 -21.28 19.40 -10.61
N TYR A 5 -21.25 19.37 -11.95
CA TYR A 5 -20.10 18.88 -12.70
C TYR A 5 -18.88 19.83 -12.60
N GLN A 6 -19.11 21.15 -12.58
CA GLN A 6 -18.04 22.13 -12.35
C GLN A 6 -17.51 22.04 -10.92
N SER A 7 -18.37 21.96 -9.90
CA SER A 7 -17.93 21.81 -8.51
C SER A 7 -17.11 20.53 -8.29
N TRP A 8 -17.45 19.45 -9.00
CA TRP A 8 -16.66 18.20 -8.94
C TRP A 8 -15.27 18.34 -9.59
N ARG A 9 -15.15 19.05 -10.72
CA ARG A 9 -13.84 19.33 -11.33
C ARG A 9 -12.96 20.19 -10.43
N GLU A 10 -13.53 21.26 -9.88
CA GLU A 10 -12.82 22.13 -8.93
C GLU A 10 -12.38 21.37 -7.68
N PHE A 11 -13.24 20.50 -7.13
CA PHE A 11 -12.86 19.60 -6.04
C PHE A 11 -11.65 18.74 -6.42
N ASN A 12 -11.68 18.07 -7.57
CA ASN A 12 -10.58 17.21 -8.00
C ASN A 12 -9.26 17.98 -8.20
N GLU A 13 -9.31 19.17 -8.78
CA GLU A 13 -8.13 20.01 -8.96
C GLU A 13 -7.55 20.45 -7.61
N LEU A 14 -8.40 20.98 -6.73
CA LEU A 14 -8.01 21.51 -5.44
C LEU A 14 -7.50 20.40 -4.49
N THR A 15 -8.09 19.21 -4.55
CA THR A 15 -7.63 18.06 -3.76
C THR A 15 -6.26 17.56 -4.19
N GLN A 16 -5.90 17.71 -5.47
CA GLN A 16 -4.60 17.31 -6.01
C GLN A 16 -3.51 18.33 -5.71
N THR A 17 -3.73 19.61 -6.02
CA THR A 17 -2.69 20.64 -6.00
C THR A 17 -2.82 21.62 -4.83
N GLY A 18 -4.02 21.80 -4.30
CA GLY A 18 -4.32 22.78 -3.26
C GLY A 18 -3.80 22.41 -1.88
N THR A 19 -3.63 23.43 -1.06
CA THR A 19 -3.30 23.37 0.37
C THR A 19 -4.52 23.01 1.22
N ALA A 20 -4.30 22.60 2.46
CA ALA A 20 -5.40 22.34 3.38
C ALA A 20 -6.33 23.55 3.56
N ASP A 21 -5.77 24.76 3.65
CA ASP A 21 -6.53 25.99 3.90
C ASP A 21 -7.38 26.39 2.68
N GLU A 22 -6.88 26.17 1.45
CA GLU A 22 -7.66 26.36 0.23
C GLU A 22 -8.84 25.38 0.15
N ILE A 23 -8.63 24.12 0.52
CA ILE A 23 -9.68 23.09 0.58
C ILE A 23 -10.75 23.45 1.62
N LEU A 24 -10.35 23.98 2.78
CA LEU A 24 -11.28 24.46 3.80
C LEU A 24 -12.11 25.65 3.31
N ALA A 25 -11.48 26.63 2.64
CA ALA A 25 -12.18 27.78 2.08
C ALA A 25 -13.20 27.38 0.98
N ALA A 26 -12.89 26.33 0.20
CA ALA A 26 -13.82 25.78 -0.77
C ALA A 26 -14.99 25.02 -0.11
N ALA A 27 -14.75 24.36 1.04
CA ALA A 27 -15.78 23.65 1.80
C ALA A 27 -16.94 24.56 2.23
N GLU A 28 -16.65 25.81 2.60
CA GLU A 28 -17.66 26.79 3.00
C GLU A 28 -18.66 27.13 1.88
N LYS A 29 -18.19 27.10 0.62
CA LYS A 29 -18.97 27.39 -0.58
C LYS A 29 -19.65 26.15 -1.16
N ALA A 30 -19.25 24.95 -0.72
CA ALA A 30 -19.74 23.69 -1.24
C ALA A 30 -21.18 23.39 -0.79
N THR A 31 -21.88 22.58 -1.60
CA THR A 31 -23.18 22.01 -1.23
C THR A 31 -23.05 21.11 0.00
N PRO A 32 -24.12 20.90 0.79
CA PRO A 32 -24.06 20.07 2.00
C PRO A 32 -23.49 18.66 1.76
N HIS A 33 -23.82 18.05 0.61
CA HIS A 33 -23.34 16.72 0.25
C HIS A 33 -21.82 16.69 -0.04
N MET A 34 -21.29 17.73 -0.69
CA MET A 34 -19.86 17.78 -1.03
C MET A 34 -18.99 18.30 0.12
N ARG A 35 -19.55 19.15 0.98
CA ARG A 35 -18.83 19.82 2.06
C ARG A 35 -18.10 18.83 2.98
N GLU A 36 -18.73 17.70 3.30
CA GLU A 36 -18.11 16.63 4.09
C GLU A 36 -16.86 16.06 3.41
N SER A 37 -16.89 15.87 2.09
CA SER A 37 -15.74 15.39 1.31
C SER A 37 -14.59 16.39 1.31
N TYR A 38 -14.88 17.71 1.25
CA TYR A 38 -13.84 18.73 1.40
C TYR A 38 -13.21 18.71 2.79
N TYR A 39 -14.00 18.65 3.87
CA TYR A 39 -13.44 18.60 5.23
C TYR A 39 -12.60 17.35 5.46
N ARG A 40 -13.03 16.19 4.94
CA ARG A 40 -12.23 14.96 4.98
C ARG A 40 -10.89 15.15 4.25
N GLN A 41 -10.92 15.70 3.04
CA GLN A 41 -9.69 15.93 2.28
C GLN A 41 -8.76 16.93 2.97
N ALA A 42 -9.30 18.04 3.47
CA ALA A 42 -8.53 19.05 4.19
C ALA A 42 -7.85 18.44 5.42
N ALA A 43 -8.57 17.61 6.19
CA ALA A 43 -7.99 16.91 7.33
C ALA A 43 -6.83 16.00 6.93
N PHE A 44 -6.96 15.22 5.84
CA PHE A 44 -5.84 14.40 5.34
C PHE A 44 -4.67 15.24 4.82
N LYS A 45 -4.95 16.36 4.14
CA LYS A 45 -3.91 17.30 3.70
C LYS A 45 -3.14 17.87 4.89
N LEU A 46 -3.84 18.27 5.96
CA LEU A 46 -3.22 18.76 7.20
C LEU A 46 -2.29 17.71 7.84
N VAL A 47 -2.67 16.43 7.85
CA VAL A 47 -1.78 15.36 8.34
C VAL A 47 -0.51 15.25 7.48
N ASN A 48 -0.67 15.31 6.16
CA ASN A 48 0.47 15.29 5.24
C ASN A 48 1.37 16.52 5.38
N GLU A 49 0.81 17.68 5.71
CA GLU A 49 1.52 18.92 6.03
C GLU A 49 2.14 18.91 7.45
N GLY A 50 1.82 17.92 8.29
CA GLY A 50 2.39 17.77 9.63
C GLY A 50 1.57 18.41 10.76
N ASN A 51 0.30 18.71 10.52
CA ASN A 51 -0.63 19.37 11.43
C ASN A 51 -1.79 18.43 11.87
N PRO A 52 -1.52 17.29 12.53
CA PRO A 52 -2.53 16.29 12.88
C PRO A 52 -3.58 16.81 13.88
N ASP A 53 -3.21 17.73 14.78
CA ASP A 53 -4.15 18.27 15.77
C ASP A 53 -5.16 19.21 15.11
N ARG A 54 -4.71 20.05 14.17
CA ARG A 54 -5.60 20.89 13.35
C ARG A 54 -6.52 20.01 12.48
N ALA A 55 -6.04 18.88 11.98
CA ALA A 55 -6.86 17.94 11.23
C ALA A 55 -8.01 17.36 12.09
N ARG A 56 -7.74 17.00 13.35
CA ARG A 56 -8.78 16.55 14.29
C ARG A 56 -9.78 17.65 14.61
N GLN A 57 -9.29 18.88 14.76
CA GLN A 57 -10.12 20.05 15.02
C GLN A 57 -11.11 20.30 13.88
N VAL A 58 -10.65 20.28 12.62
CA VAL A 58 -11.50 20.43 11.43
C VAL A 58 -12.66 19.43 11.44
N ILE A 59 -12.38 18.15 11.68
CA ILE A 59 -13.43 17.11 11.72
C ILE A 59 -14.39 17.37 12.89
N SER A 60 -13.86 17.72 14.06
CA SER A 60 -14.66 17.91 15.28
C SER A 60 -15.60 19.12 15.20
N GLU A 61 -15.14 20.21 14.57
CA GLU A 61 -15.89 21.46 14.45
C GLU A 61 -16.91 21.43 13.31
N HIS A 62 -16.57 20.78 12.19
CA HIS A 62 -17.36 20.89 10.97
C HIS A 62 -18.23 19.68 10.62
N VAL A 63 -17.95 18.49 11.17
CA VAL A 63 -18.78 17.30 10.95
C VAL A 63 -19.81 17.20 12.08
N THR A 64 -21.05 17.55 11.79
CA THR A 64 -22.12 17.64 12.81
C THR A 64 -22.66 16.28 13.22
N ASP A 65 -22.75 15.31 12.31
CA ASP A 65 -23.24 13.97 12.63
C ASP A 65 -22.23 13.21 13.53
N PRO A 66 -22.64 12.74 14.74
CA PRO A 66 -21.72 12.10 15.66
C PRO A 66 -21.12 10.79 15.15
N GLN A 67 -21.90 10.01 14.39
CA GLN A 67 -21.45 8.71 13.88
C GLN A 67 -20.42 8.91 12.77
N GLN A 68 -20.69 9.81 11.81
CA GLN A 68 -19.74 10.19 10.76
C GLN A 68 -18.48 10.80 11.36
N ARG A 69 -18.61 11.72 12.33
CA ARG A 69 -17.46 12.32 13.01
C ARG A 69 -16.56 11.26 13.62
N GLN A 70 -17.13 10.28 14.33
CA GLN A 70 -16.36 9.21 14.94
C GLN A 70 -15.67 8.32 13.90
N GLN A 71 -16.33 8.04 12.77
CA GLN A 71 -15.74 7.28 11.65
C GLN A 71 -14.57 8.04 11.03
N MET A 72 -14.77 9.31 10.68
CA MET A 72 -13.74 10.17 10.08
C MET A 72 -12.53 10.37 11.02
N LEU A 73 -12.75 10.56 12.32
CA LEU A 73 -11.66 10.64 13.29
C LEU A 73 -10.88 9.32 13.35
N SER A 74 -11.56 8.18 13.30
CA SER A 74 -10.90 6.87 13.28
C SER A 74 -10.08 6.64 12.01
N GLU A 75 -10.55 7.12 10.86
CA GLU A 75 -9.79 7.08 9.60
C GLU A 75 -8.58 8.03 9.65
N LEU A 76 -8.77 9.24 10.19
CA LEU A 76 -7.72 10.22 10.36
C LEU A 76 -6.60 9.69 11.26
N ASP A 77 -6.94 9.06 12.39
CA ASP A 77 -5.96 8.48 13.30
C ASP A 77 -5.12 7.38 12.62
N LYS A 78 -5.72 6.58 11.72
CA LYS A 78 -4.99 5.61 10.89
C LYS A 78 -4.04 6.33 9.92
N GLN A 79 -4.49 7.41 9.27
CA GLN A 79 -3.65 8.17 8.36
C GLN A 79 -2.48 8.83 9.08
N ILE A 80 -2.71 9.39 10.28
CA ILE A 80 -1.66 9.97 11.13
C ILE A 80 -0.59 8.92 11.44
N LEU A 81 -1.00 7.70 11.80
CA LEU A 81 -0.06 6.60 12.04
C LEU A 81 0.79 6.28 10.81
N VAL A 82 0.16 6.11 9.66
CA VAL A 82 0.85 5.77 8.41
C VAL A 82 1.86 6.86 8.08
N THR A 83 1.44 8.12 8.07
CA THR A 83 2.31 9.26 7.78
C THR A 83 3.43 9.45 8.80
N ALA A 84 3.17 9.28 10.10
CA ALA A 84 4.20 9.36 11.13
C ALA A 84 5.26 8.26 10.96
N SER A 85 4.82 7.03 10.68
CA SER A 85 5.69 5.87 10.49
C SER A 85 6.52 6.00 9.22
N GLU A 86 5.91 6.43 8.10
CA GLU A 86 6.60 6.72 6.84
C GLU A 86 7.63 7.84 6.99
N LYS A 87 7.28 8.90 7.72
CA LYS A 87 8.20 10.01 8.01
C LYS A 87 9.22 9.68 9.09
N GLY A 88 9.23 8.47 9.65
CA GLY A 88 10.21 8.03 10.64
C GLY A 88 10.11 8.77 11.98
N LYS A 89 8.91 9.25 12.32
CA LYS A 89 8.66 10.01 13.55
C LYS A 89 8.41 9.07 14.73
N LEU A 90 9.51 8.56 15.30
CA LEU A 90 9.50 7.54 16.36
C LEU A 90 8.52 7.85 17.51
N GLU A 91 8.61 9.03 18.11
CA GLU A 91 7.79 9.40 19.28
C GLU A 91 6.29 9.49 18.94
N GLU A 92 5.95 10.02 17.77
CA GLU A 92 4.55 10.11 17.33
C GLU A 92 3.97 8.71 17.06
N THR A 93 4.73 7.84 16.39
CA THR A 93 4.33 6.44 16.18
C THR A 93 4.19 5.71 17.52
N ARG A 94 5.12 5.89 18.46
CA ARG A 94 5.08 5.26 19.81
C ARG A 94 3.83 5.65 20.59
N LYS A 95 3.44 6.93 20.57
CA LYS A 95 2.19 7.39 21.21
C LYS A 95 0.98 6.66 20.63
N PHE A 96 0.92 6.49 19.31
CA PHE A 96 -0.19 5.79 18.66
C PHE A 96 -0.25 4.29 19.01
N LEU A 97 0.89 3.61 19.19
CA LEU A 97 0.90 2.17 19.49
C LEU A 97 0.10 1.84 20.77
N SER A 98 0.00 2.79 21.70
CA SER A 98 -0.83 2.68 22.91
C SER A 98 -2.34 2.61 22.61
N SER A 99 -2.79 3.28 21.53
CA SER A 99 -4.17 3.31 21.07
C SER A 99 -4.51 2.27 19.99
N ALA A 100 -3.52 1.56 19.45
CA ALA A 100 -3.74 0.52 18.45
C ALA A 100 -4.61 -0.61 19.03
N ARG A 101 -5.62 -1.02 18.26
CA ARG A 101 -6.68 -1.96 18.71
C ARG A 101 -6.25 -3.42 18.57
N THR A 102 -5.33 -3.71 17.67
CA THR A 102 -4.90 -5.08 17.34
C THR A 102 -3.38 -5.21 17.30
N ASN A 103 -2.89 -6.43 17.46
CA ASN A 103 -1.46 -6.71 17.31
C ASN A 103 -1.01 -6.47 15.86
N GLU A 104 -1.85 -6.78 14.87
CA GLU A 104 -1.55 -6.56 13.46
C GLU A 104 -1.34 -5.07 13.15
N GLU A 105 -2.18 -4.17 13.68
CA GLU A 105 -1.97 -2.72 13.55
C GLU A 105 -0.63 -2.28 14.16
N ARG A 106 -0.28 -2.82 15.33
CA ARG A 106 1.00 -2.52 15.99
C ARG A 106 2.19 -3.02 15.17
N ILE A 107 2.11 -4.25 14.65
CA ILE A 107 3.15 -4.85 13.81
C ILE A 107 3.38 -4.01 12.56
N MET A 108 2.31 -3.64 11.85
CA MET A 108 2.40 -2.85 10.63
C MET A 108 3.06 -1.50 10.89
N ALA A 109 2.68 -0.81 11.97
CA ALA A 109 3.27 0.47 12.36
C ALA A 109 4.76 0.36 12.73
N LEU A 110 5.11 -0.63 13.55
CA LEU A 110 6.50 -0.87 13.96
C LEU A 110 7.38 -1.23 12.76
N ALA A 111 6.91 -2.11 11.87
CA ALA A 111 7.65 -2.49 10.67
C ALA A 111 7.82 -1.32 9.69
N GLN A 112 6.78 -0.51 9.48
CA GLN A 112 6.86 0.67 8.61
C GLN A 112 7.82 1.72 9.17
N LEU A 113 7.77 1.99 10.48
CA LEU A 113 8.71 2.88 11.16
C LEU A 113 10.14 2.36 11.05
N ALA A 114 10.35 1.05 11.24
CA ALA A 114 11.66 0.43 11.09
C ALA A 114 12.21 0.59 9.67
N ILE A 115 11.38 0.38 8.63
CA ILE A 115 11.76 0.61 7.24
C ILE A 115 12.20 2.07 7.03
N SER A 116 11.42 3.04 7.50
CA SER A 116 11.76 4.47 7.38
C SER A 116 13.06 4.82 8.10
N LEU A 117 13.28 4.29 9.30
CA LEU A 117 14.52 4.52 10.05
C LEU A 117 15.74 3.85 9.38
N ALA A 118 15.58 2.64 8.85
CA ALA A 118 16.63 1.95 8.10
C ALA A 118 17.03 2.72 6.84
N GLU A 119 16.06 3.26 6.09
CA GLU A 119 16.28 4.11 4.92
C GLU A 119 17.04 5.40 5.27
N LYS A 120 16.85 5.93 6.48
CA LYS A 120 17.58 7.08 7.02
C LYS A 120 18.92 6.71 7.67
N GLY A 121 19.31 5.44 7.65
CA GLY A 121 20.57 4.94 8.18
C GLY A 121 20.55 4.50 9.65
N ASP A 122 19.44 4.67 10.37
CA ASP A 122 19.29 4.19 11.75
C ASP A 122 18.88 2.71 11.79
N LYS A 123 19.81 1.86 11.36
CA LYS A 123 19.62 0.41 11.29
C LYS A 123 19.47 -0.24 12.67
N LYS A 124 20.09 0.34 13.70
CA LYS A 124 20.05 -0.21 15.07
C LYS A 124 18.66 -0.06 15.67
N THR A 125 18.07 1.13 15.59
CA THR A 125 16.70 1.34 16.08
C THR A 125 15.69 0.57 15.22
N ALA A 126 15.89 0.53 13.89
CA ALA A 126 15.07 -0.28 13.01
C ALA A 126 15.05 -1.77 13.40
N LEU A 127 16.22 -2.34 13.72
CA LEU A 127 16.32 -3.74 14.15
C LEU A 127 15.52 -4.00 15.42
N LEU A 128 15.66 -3.15 16.44
CA LEU A 128 14.92 -3.28 17.71
C LEU A 128 13.40 -3.23 17.49
N LEU A 129 12.92 -2.35 16.61
CA LEU A 129 11.50 -2.25 16.27
C LEU A 129 10.99 -3.49 15.53
N LEU A 130 11.80 -4.10 14.67
CA LEU A 130 11.45 -5.34 13.96
C LEU A 130 11.44 -6.55 14.89
N GLU A 131 12.31 -6.56 15.90
CA GLU A 131 12.29 -7.59 16.96
C GLU A 131 11.04 -7.47 17.81
N GLU A 132 10.66 -6.25 18.19
CA GLU A 132 9.41 -5.96 18.90
C GLU A 132 8.18 -6.40 18.07
N ALA A 133 8.14 -6.02 16.79
CA ALA A 133 7.07 -6.42 15.88
C ALA A 133 6.99 -7.96 15.73
N ARG A 134 8.14 -8.63 15.61
CA ARG A 134 8.20 -10.10 15.55
C ARG A 134 7.67 -10.73 16.84
N GLY A 135 7.96 -10.15 18.00
CA GLY A 135 7.45 -10.63 19.30
C GLY A 135 5.92 -10.57 19.43
N LEU A 136 5.27 -9.67 18.68
CA LEU A 136 3.80 -9.57 18.62
C LEU A 136 3.17 -10.52 17.60
N SER A 137 3.96 -11.08 16.68
CA SER A 137 3.48 -11.91 15.58
C SER A 137 3.27 -13.36 16.01
N SER A 138 2.16 -13.96 15.58
CA SER A 138 1.94 -15.41 15.74
C SER A 138 2.90 -16.20 14.84
N PRO A 139 3.55 -17.27 15.32
CA PRO A 139 4.46 -18.10 14.51
C PRO A 139 3.82 -18.71 13.26
N ARG A 140 2.51 -18.96 13.31
CA ARG A 140 1.69 -19.37 12.16
C ARG A 140 0.61 -18.33 11.97
N GLY A 141 0.68 -17.57 10.87
CA GLY A 141 -0.36 -16.63 10.51
C GLY A 141 -1.59 -17.42 10.10
N LYS A 142 -2.61 -17.51 10.95
CA LYS A 142 -3.83 -18.28 10.64
C LYS A 142 -4.68 -17.58 9.56
N TYR A 143 -4.46 -16.29 9.37
CA TYR A 143 -5.28 -15.43 8.52
C TYR A 143 -4.39 -14.60 7.58
N SER A 144 -4.94 -14.23 6.42
CA SER A 144 -4.27 -13.39 5.41
C SER A 144 -3.59 -12.15 6.04
N ARG A 145 -4.29 -11.41 6.91
CA ARG A 145 -3.74 -10.24 7.62
C ARG A 145 -2.46 -10.51 8.41
N GLN A 146 -2.31 -11.70 8.98
CA GLN A 146 -1.12 -12.08 9.75
C GLN A 146 0.06 -12.42 8.84
N LEU A 147 -0.21 -13.10 7.71
CA LEU A 147 0.81 -13.34 6.69
C LEU A 147 1.34 -12.02 6.14
N LEU A 148 0.45 -11.07 5.87
CA LEU A 148 0.81 -9.72 5.42
C LEU A 148 1.66 -8.96 6.42
N ALA A 149 1.23 -8.92 7.68
CA ALA A 149 2.01 -8.30 8.75
C ALA A 149 3.42 -8.92 8.87
N ARG A 150 3.52 -10.24 8.70
CA ARG A 150 4.80 -10.97 8.72
C ARG A 150 5.68 -10.66 7.50
N MET A 151 5.09 -10.51 6.32
CA MET A 151 5.83 -10.11 5.12
C MET A 151 6.34 -8.66 5.21
N GLN A 152 5.57 -7.76 5.82
CA GLN A 152 6.03 -6.40 6.13
C GLN A 152 7.24 -6.40 7.09
N ILE A 153 7.25 -7.27 8.10
CA ILE A 153 8.42 -7.48 8.96
C ILE A 153 9.61 -7.97 8.14
N ALA A 154 9.41 -8.95 7.24
CA ALA A 154 10.47 -9.44 6.36
C ALA A 154 11.06 -8.31 5.51
N ARG A 155 10.22 -7.45 4.92
CA ARG A 155 10.68 -6.28 4.16
C ARG A 155 11.55 -5.34 4.99
N GLY A 156 11.20 -5.10 6.25
CA GLY A 156 12.04 -4.33 7.17
C GLY A 156 13.40 -4.99 7.39
N TYR A 157 13.40 -6.29 7.69
CA TYR A 157 14.65 -7.05 7.86
C TYR A 157 15.51 -7.05 6.59
N ALA A 158 14.93 -6.99 5.38
CA ALA A 158 15.72 -6.99 4.15
C ALA A 158 16.78 -5.87 4.08
N GLN A 159 16.56 -4.74 4.78
CA GLN A 159 17.51 -3.61 4.80
C GLN A 159 18.57 -3.69 5.93
N VAL A 160 18.28 -4.44 7.00
CA VAL A 160 19.08 -4.44 8.23
C VAL A 160 19.66 -5.81 8.59
N ASP A 161 18.94 -6.90 8.31
CA ASP A 161 19.34 -8.29 8.47
C ASP A 161 18.64 -9.16 7.40
N PRO A 162 19.22 -9.27 6.19
CA PRO A 162 18.65 -10.06 5.11
C PRO A 162 18.43 -11.53 5.48
N ALA A 163 19.26 -12.11 6.35
CA ALA A 163 19.14 -13.51 6.73
C ALA A 163 17.80 -13.77 7.44
N GLN A 164 17.42 -12.90 8.38
CA GLN A 164 16.10 -12.97 9.04
C GLN A 164 14.94 -12.75 8.06
N SER A 165 15.11 -11.82 7.11
CA SER A 165 14.12 -11.57 6.07
C SER A 165 13.82 -12.84 5.25
N PHE A 166 14.87 -13.53 4.79
CA PHE A 166 14.71 -14.76 4.03
C PHE A 166 14.14 -15.92 4.85
N MET A 167 14.51 -16.05 6.13
CA MET A 167 13.89 -17.06 7.00
C MET A 167 12.37 -16.87 7.08
N ILE A 168 11.90 -15.62 7.13
CA ILE A 168 10.47 -15.32 7.13
C ILE A 168 9.85 -15.65 5.77
N LEU A 169 10.46 -15.18 4.67
CA LEU A 169 9.97 -15.43 3.31
C LEU A 169 9.84 -16.92 3.02
N GLU A 170 10.89 -17.70 3.30
CA GLU A 170 10.93 -19.13 3.00
C GLU A 170 9.83 -19.89 3.75
N SER A 171 9.63 -19.57 5.04
CA SER A 171 8.51 -20.13 5.82
C SER A 171 7.13 -19.69 5.31
N ALA A 172 7.01 -18.47 4.77
CA ALA A 172 5.77 -17.99 4.17
C ALA A 172 5.46 -18.72 2.85
N ILE A 173 6.48 -19.03 2.05
CA ILE A 173 6.32 -19.83 0.82
C ILE A 173 5.83 -21.24 1.15
N ASP A 174 6.43 -21.89 2.15
CA ASP A 174 5.98 -23.21 2.59
C ASP A 174 4.51 -23.18 3.01
N GLN A 175 4.11 -22.17 3.80
CA GLN A 175 2.72 -21.99 4.20
C GLN A 175 1.78 -21.70 3.01
N LEU A 176 2.22 -20.91 2.03
CA LEU A 176 1.43 -20.60 0.84
C LEU A 176 1.22 -21.86 -0.03
N ASN A 177 2.23 -22.71 -0.16
CA ASN A 177 2.11 -24.00 -0.85
C ASN A 177 1.01 -24.87 -0.20
N ASP A 178 1.02 -24.98 1.14
CA ASP A 178 0.01 -25.73 1.89
C ASP A 178 -1.40 -25.15 1.68
N LEU A 179 -1.54 -23.81 1.70
CA LEU A 179 -2.82 -23.13 1.51
C LEU A 179 -3.36 -23.29 0.08
N VAL A 180 -2.51 -23.22 -0.93
CA VAL A 180 -2.91 -23.41 -2.33
C VAL A 180 -3.37 -24.86 -2.55
N ALA A 181 -2.61 -25.84 -2.04
CA ALA A 181 -2.99 -27.25 -2.13
C ALA A 181 -4.33 -27.53 -1.43
N ALA A 182 -4.54 -26.98 -0.23
CA ALA A 182 -5.82 -27.09 0.48
C ALA A 182 -6.97 -26.39 -0.26
N GLY A 183 -6.70 -25.22 -0.85
CA GLY A 183 -7.68 -24.46 -1.63
C GLY A 183 -8.16 -25.22 -2.87
N ILE A 184 -7.26 -25.88 -3.60
CA ILE A 184 -7.61 -26.74 -4.74
C ILE A 184 -8.52 -27.88 -4.29
N LEU A 185 -8.15 -28.60 -3.23
CA LEU A 185 -8.92 -29.74 -2.72
C LEU A 185 -10.33 -29.33 -2.28
N LEU A 186 -10.48 -28.17 -1.62
CA LEU A 186 -11.79 -27.64 -1.25
C LEU A 186 -12.58 -27.17 -2.48
N GLY A 187 -11.92 -26.54 -3.45
CA GLY A 187 -12.53 -26.10 -4.70
C GLY A 187 -13.13 -27.26 -5.48
N GLU A 188 -12.37 -28.36 -5.65
CA GLU A 188 -12.86 -29.58 -6.30
C GLU A 188 -14.04 -30.24 -5.57
N PHE A 189 -14.16 -30.05 -4.26
CA PHE A 189 -15.25 -30.62 -3.47
C PHE A 189 -16.52 -29.76 -3.48
N PHE A 190 -16.39 -28.43 -3.46
CA PHE A 190 -17.52 -27.50 -3.26
C PHE A 190 -17.97 -26.77 -4.53
N ALA A 191 -17.14 -26.65 -5.56
CA ALA A 191 -17.50 -25.92 -6.77
C ALA A 191 -18.09 -26.87 -7.82
N GLU A 192 -19.16 -26.41 -8.49
CA GLU A 192 -19.68 -27.08 -9.70
C GLU A 192 -18.71 -26.94 -10.88
N GLU A 193 -17.84 -25.92 -10.85
CA GLU A 193 -16.76 -25.69 -11.80
C GLU A 193 -15.42 -26.19 -11.21
N GLU A 194 -14.61 -26.85 -12.03
CA GLU A 194 -13.31 -27.39 -11.62
C GLU A 194 -12.35 -26.28 -11.15
N ALA A 195 -11.73 -26.40 -9.97
CA ALA A 195 -10.72 -25.43 -9.52
C ALA A 195 -9.40 -25.56 -10.30
N VAL A 196 -9.15 -26.74 -10.85
CA VAL A 196 -8.02 -27.10 -11.69
C VAL A 196 -8.55 -27.78 -12.94
N LYS A 197 -8.13 -27.32 -14.11
CA LYS A 197 -8.45 -27.94 -15.39
C LYS A 197 -7.16 -28.19 -16.16
N ASP A 198 -6.98 -29.40 -16.67
CA ASP A 198 -5.76 -29.81 -17.39
C ASP A 198 -4.47 -29.59 -16.57
N ASP A 199 -4.54 -29.81 -15.25
CA ASP A 199 -3.48 -29.50 -14.27
C ASP A 199 -3.11 -28.01 -14.16
N GLU A 200 -3.96 -27.10 -14.66
CA GLU A 200 -3.79 -25.65 -14.52
C GLU A 200 -4.86 -25.03 -13.63
N LEU A 201 -4.48 -24.00 -12.85
CA LEU A 201 -5.44 -23.20 -12.09
C LEU A 201 -6.41 -22.46 -13.01
N VAL A 202 -7.71 -22.52 -12.72
CA VAL A 202 -8.70 -21.76 -13.49
C VAL A 202 -8.44 -20.25 -13.40
N ILE A 203 -8.63 -19.55 -14.53
CA ILE A 203 -8.30 -18.14 -14.75
C ILE A 203 -8.79 -17.23 -13.61
N GLN A 204 -10.01 -17.46 -13.10
CA GLN A 204 -10.57 -16.62 -12.03
C GLN A 204 -9.76 -16.71 -10.73
N MET A 205 -9.34 -17.92 -10.33
CA MET A 205 -8.49 -18.13 -9.16
C MET A 205 -7.09 -17.58 -9.42
N PHE A 206 -6.57 -17.74 -10.64
CA PHE A 206 -5.28 -17.20 -11.04
C PHE A 206 -5.24 -15.66 -10.97
N ILE A 207 -6.27 -14.95 -11.46
CA ILE A 207 -6.36 -13.48 -11.40
C ILE A 207 -6.31 -12.98 -9.95
N GLN A 208 -7.06 -13.61 -9.05
CA GLN A 208 -7.03 -13.25 -7.62
C GLN A 208 -5.65 -13.44 -7.00
N MET A 209 -4.93 -14.49 -7.40
CA MET A 209 -3.54 -14.69 -6.97
C MET A 209 -2.61 -13.62 -7.54
N VAL A 210 -2.73 -13.28 -8.82
CA VAL A 210 -1.92 -12.22 -9.44
C VAL A 210 -2.09 -10.89 -8.70
N ASP A 211 -3.32 -10.49 -8.41
CA ASP A 211 -3.61 -9.24 -7.68
C ASP A 211 -2.97 -9.25 -6.29
N MET A 212 -3.12 -10.34 -5.55
CA MET A 212 -2.48 -10.51 -4.25
C MET A 212 -0.95 -10.41 -4.35
N PHE A 213 -0.34 -11.08 -5.32
CA PHE A 213 1.11 -11.09 -5.49
C PHE A 213 1.67 -9.74 -5.90
N GLN A 214 1.03 -9.06 -6.86
CA GLN A 214 1.53 -7.77 -7.36
C GLN A 214 1.29 -6.63 -6.38
N VAL A 215 0.05 -6.46 -5.91
CA VAL A 215 -0.33 -5.31 -5.07
C VAL A 215 0.31 -5.44 -3.69
N GLN A 216 0.39 -6.67 -3.18
CA GLN A 216 0.66 -6.87 -1.77
C GLN A 216 2.10 -7.27 -1.47
N TYR A 217 2.71 -8.12 -2.29
CA TYR A 217 4.07 -8.61 -2.05
C TYR A 217 5.13 -7.97 -2.95
N GLY A 218 4.74 -7.19 -3.97
CA GLY A 218 5.68 -6.61 -4.93
C GLY A 218 6.77 -5.74 -4.27
N ALA A 219 6.41 -4.95 -3.26
CA ALA A 219 7.38 -4.15 -2.51
C ALA A 219 8.35 -5.00 -1.68
N ASP A 220 7.87 -6.10 -1.12
CA ASP A 220 8.65 -7.02 -0.28
C ASP A 220 9.63 -7.81 -1.13
N VAL A 221 9.15 -8.40 -2.23
CA VAL A 221 9.98 -9.09 -3.23
C VAL A 221 11.03 -8.14 -3.79
N SER A 222 10.68 -6.88 -4.06
CA SER A 222 11.63 -5.88 -4.52
C SER A 222 12.71 -5.55 -3.48
N ALA A 223 12.38 -5.49 -2.20
CA ALA A 223 13.37 -5.30 -1.13
C ALA A 223 14.31 -6.51 -1.01
N LEU A 224 13.76 -7.74 -1.00
CA LEU A 224 14.50 -8.99 -0.94
C LEU A 224 15.41 -9.19 -2.15
N THR A 225 14.91 -8.90 -3.35
CA THR A 225 15.67 -9.00 -4.62
C THR A 225 16.89 -8.09 -4.60
N ARG A 226 16.76 -6.90 -4.01
CA ARG A 226 17.89 -5.96 -3.85
C ARG A 226 18.87 -6.40 -2.79
N ALA A 227 18.40 -7.07 -1.74
CA ALA A 227 19.26 -7.61 -0.68
C ALA A 227 20.07 -8.83 -1.17
N ASP A 228 19.41 -9.77 -1.88
CA ASP A 228 20.05 -10.94 -2.50
C ASP A 228 19.17 -11.48 -3.64
N PHE A 229 19.53 -11.11 -4.88
CA PHE A 229 18.81 -11.55 -6.08
C PHE A 229 18.81 -13.07 -6.24
N ALA A 230 19.97 -13.71 -6.01
CA ALA A 230 20.13 -15.14 -6.24
C ALA A 230 19.27 -15.95 -5.26
N ARG A 231 19.28 -15.58 -3.98
CA ARG A 231 18.45 -16.23 -2.97
C ARG A 231 16.97 -15.96 -3.19
N THR A 232 16.58 -14.75 -3.61
CA THR A 232 15.17 -14.44 -3.92
C THR A 232 14.67 -15.25 -5.12
N ARG A 233 15.49 -15.38 -6.18
CA ARG A 233 15.18 -16.26 -7.31
C ARG A 233 15.02 -17.70 -6.85
N ASN A 234 15.95 -18.22 -6.05
CA ASN A 234 15.88 -19.60 -5.54
C ASN A 234 14.66 -19.80 -4.62
N ALA A 235 14.24 -18.79 -3.87
CA ALA A 235 13.00 -18.85 -3.09
C ALA A 235 11.78 -18.96 -4.01
N ALA A 236 11.72 -18.20 -5.11
CA ALA A 236 10.65 -18.32 -6.09
C ALA A 236 10.54 -19.74 -6.68
N GLU A 237 11.64 -20.48 -6.83
CA GLU A 237 11.64 -21.87 -7.30
C GLU A 237 10.90 -22.84 -6.36
N ARG A 238 10.77 -22.49 -5.07
CA ARG A 238 10.15 -23.36 -4.05
C ARG A 238 8.63 -23.41 -4.12
N PHE A 239 7.99 -22.55 -4.92
CA PHE A 239 6.56 -22.67 -5.16
C PHE A 239 6.26 -23.99 -5.90
N GLN A 240 5.29 -24.75 -5.40
CA GLN A 240 4.99 -26.08 -5.93
C GLN A 240 4.22 -26.03 -7.25
N ARG A 241 3.27 -25.10 -7.37
CA ARG A 241 2.45 -24.91 -8.58
C ARG A 241 3.22 -24.12 -9.65
N PRO A 242 3.30 -24.61 -10.91
CA PRO A 242 4.07 -23.95 -11.99
C PRO A 242 3.68 -22.49 -12.25
N GLU A 243 2.39 -22.17 -12.16
CA GLU A 243 1.82 -20.86 -12.42
C GLU A 243 2.23 -19.86 -11.33
N VAL A 244 2.18 -20.28 -10.07
CA VAL A 244 2.63 -19.47 -8.92
C VAL A 244 4.14 -19.25 -8.98
N ARG A 245 4.91 -20.30 -9.33
CA ARG A 245 6.35 -20.20 -9.56
C ARG A 245 6.67 -19.21 -10.68
N LEU A 246 5.94 -19.25 -11.79
CA LEU A 246 6.12 -18.33 -12.91
C LEU A 246 5.83 -16.88 -12.49
N LEU A 247 4.75 -16.62 -11.76
CA LEU A 247 4.43 -15.29 -11.23
C LEU A 247 5.51 -14.76 -10.28
N ALA A 248 5.99 -15.61 -9.37
CA ALA A 248 7.06 -15.25 -8.45
C ALA A 248 8.35 -14.88 -9.21
N ARG A 249 8.75 -15.69 -10.21
CA ARG A 249 9.90 -15.37 -11.08
C ARG A 249 9.72 -14.06 -11.84
N LEU A 250 8.52 -13.80 -12.37
CA LEU A 250 8.21 -12.56 -13.07
C LEU A 250 8.35 -11.36 -12.13
N LEU A 251 7.86 -11.44 -10.90
CA LEU A 251 8.02 -10.39 -9.91
C LEU A 251 9.48 -10.14 -9.53
N VAL A 252 10.28 -11.19 -9.40
CA VAL A 252 11.73 -11.06 -9.15
C VAL A 252 12.41 -10.39 -10.34
N ALA A 253 12.10 -10.80 -11.57
CA ALA A 253 12.65 -10.19 -12.78
C ALA A 253 12.26 -8.71 -12.90
N GLN A 254 10.98 -8.37 -12.74
CA GLN A 254 10.50 -6.99 -12.73
C GLN A 254 11.21 -6.17 -11.64
N SER A 255 11.35 -6.72 -10.44
CA SER A 255 12.04 -6.06 -9.33
C SER A 255 13.51 -5.78 -9.60
N ALA A 256 14.18 -6.62 -10.38
CA ALA A 256 15.57 -6.43 -10.78
C ALA A 256 15.73 -5.43 -11.94
N LEU A 257 14.71 -5.31 -12.79
CA LEU A 257 14.72 -4.42 -13.96
C LEU A 257 14.27 -2.99 -13.63
N ILE A 258 13.36 -2.80 -12.67
CA ILE A 258 12.88 -1.48 -12.26
C ILE A 258 13.99 -0.76 -11.47
N LYS A 259 14.55 0.30 -12.05
CA LYS A 259 15.59 1.12 -11.40
C LYS A 259 14.97 1.96 -10.27
N PRO A 260 15.70 2.25 -9.17
CA PRO A 260 15.18 3.02 -8.04
C PRO A 260 14.63 4.40 -8.41
N ASP A 261 15.20 5.04 -9.43
CA ASP A 261 14.84 6.41 -9.84
C ASP A 261 13.52 6.48 -10.62
N GLU A 262 13.09 5.40 -11.27
CA GLU A 262 11.79 5.34 -11.98
C GLU A 262 10.59 5.26 -11.01
N LYS A 263 10.82 4.96 -9.72
CA LYS A 263 9.74 5.00 -8.71
C LYS A 263 9.31 6.42 -8.35
N LYS A 264 10.19 7.43 -8.43
CA LYS A 264 9.78 8.83 -8.22
C LYS A 264 8.85 9.28 -9.34
N ASP A 265 9.15 8.90 -10.57
CA ASP A 265 8.35 9.28 -11.73
C ASP A 265 7.06 8.46 -11.82
N ALA A 266 7.09 7.15 -11.59
CA ALA A 266 5.88 6.30 -11.62
C ALA A 266 4.92 6.56 -10.45
N SER A 267 5.42 6.94 -9.27
CA SER A 267 4.58 7.38 -8.15
C SER A 267 4.01 8.77 -8.36
N ALA A 268 4.74 9.68 -9.03
CA ALA A 268 4.20 10.94 -9.52
C ALA A 268 3.12 10.70 -10.59
N THR A 269 3.29 9.78 -11.54
CA THR A 269 2.28 9.48 -12.57
C THR A 269 1.04 8.76 -12.02
N LYS A 270 1.20 7.84 -11.06
CA LYS A 270 0.05 7.22 -10.37
C LYS A 270 -0.65 8.18 -9.39
N ALA A 271 0.07 9.14 -8.81
CA ALA A 271 -0.52 10.19 -7.98
C ALA A 271 -1.16 11.32 -8.82
N THR A 272 -0.83 11.46 -10.10
CA THR A 272 -1.36 12.51 -10.99
C THR A 272 -2.40 12.04 -12.00
N GLY A 273 -2.73 10.73 -12.07
CA GLY A 273 -3.90 10.23 -12.81
C GLY A 273 -4.03 10.72 -14.27
N ALA A 274 -2.95 11.13 -14.91
CA ALA A 274 -2.99 11.66 -16.27
C ALA A 274 -2.68 10.53 -17.27
N PRO A 275 -3.57 10.23 -18.23
CA PRO A 275 -3.16 9.48 -19.42
C PRO A 275 -2.15 10.33 -20.22
N PRO A 276 -1.23 9.70 -20.97
CA PRO A 276 -0.30 10.44 -21.81
C PRO A 276 -1.10 11.23 -22.85
N VAL A 277 -0.97 12.56 -22.81
CA VAL A 277 -1.49 13.44 -23.86
C VAL A 277 -0.71 13.13 -25.12
N ALA A 278 -1.33 12.39 -26.04
CA ALA A 278 -0.84 12.27 -27.40
C ALA A 278 -0.78 13.68 -28.01
N THR A 279 0.43 14.19 -28.20
CA THR A 279 0.66 15.44 -28.93
C THR A 279 0.31 15.18 -30.39
N GLN A 280 -0.95 15.42 -30.78
CA GLN A 280 -1.30 15.58 -32.18
C GLN A 280 -0.71 16.91 -32.66
N ALA A 281 0.42 16.81 -33.37
CA ALA A 281 0.95 17.90 -34.16
C ALA A 281 -0.03 18.19 -35.30
N SER A 282 -0.82 19.26 -35.15
CA SER A 282 -1.52 19.89 -36.26
C SER A 282 -0.52 20.70 -37.06
N ASP A 283 0.07 20.07 -38.06
CA ASP A 283 0.89 20.72 -39.09
C ASP A 283 -0.06 21.33 -40.13
N THR A 284 -0.50 22.56 -39.91
CA THR A 284 -1.14 23.38 -40.95
C THR A 284 -0.05 23.98 -41.84
N GLY A 285 0.46 23.17 -42.75
CA GLY A 285 1.31 23.58 -43.86
C GLY A 285 0.50 24.34 -44.91
N ASN A 286 0.55 25.66 -44.81
CA ASN A 286 0.09 26.60 -45.83
C ASN A 286 1.06 26.53 -47.04
N VAL A 287 0.62 26.01 -48.18
CA VAL A 287 1.29 26.21 -49.48
C VAL A 287 0.23 26.52 -50.54
N ALA A 288 0.17 27.80 -50.90
CA ALA A 288 -0.44 28.27 -52.12
C ALA A 288 0.43 27.90 -53.32
N GLN A 289 -0.20 27.48 -54.43
CA GLN A 289 0.32 27.65 -55.79
C GLN A 289 -0.88 27.88 -56.75
N PRO A 290 -0.64 28.57 -57.88
CA PRO A 290 -1.56 29.55 -58.47
C PRO A 290 -2.82 28.97 -59.13
#